data_AF-A0A4U0UVA1-F1
#
_entry.id   AF-A0A4U0UVA1-F1
#
_cell.length_a   1.000
_cell.length_b   1.000
_cell.length_c   1.000
_cell.angle_alpha   90.00
_cell.angle_beta   90.00
_cell.angle_gamma   90.00
#
_symmetry.space_group_name_H-M   'P 1'
#
loop_
_entity.id
_entity.type
_entity.pdbx_description
1 polymer ?
#
loop_
_entity_poly.entity_id
_entity_poly.type
_entity_poly.pdbx_seq_one_letter_code
_entity_poly.pdbx_strand_id
1 'polypeptide(L)'
;MSTPSAHPDHASYRATGFGNRIGWGQRPALLLIDVCTAYWTPGSPLDTSSNPASAASPEAMKRLLAAARASDIPVIWTQVSYRRGMRDAGLFYSKSKQLDVWEEGNDRGYDALVPGLEPKDGEEVVLKRHPSAFFGTELATRVGV
;
A
#
# COMPACT_ATOMS: atom_id res chain seq x y z
N MET A 1 14.24 5.03 -11.70
CA MET A 1 13.24 4.02 -12.09
C MET A 1 13.85 3.18 -13.18
N SER A 2 14.04 1.87 -12.94
CA SER A 2 14.40 0.94 -14.02
C SER A 2 13.37 1.08 -15.12
N THR A 3 13.82 1.36 -16.34
CA THR A 3 12.95 1.50 -17.50
C THR A 3 12.14 0.20 -17.67
N PRO A 4 10.81 0.27 -17.89
CA PRO A 4 9.99 -0.91 -18.20
C PRO A 4 10.47 -1.70 -19.42
N SER A 5 11.43 -1.16 -20.18
CA SER A 5 11.97 -1.70 -21.43
C SER A 5 12.76 -3.00 -21.27
N ALA A 6 13.10 -3.43 -20.05
CA ALA A 6 13.93 -4.62 -19.84
C ALA A 6 13.12 -5.94 -19.79
N HIS A 7 11.79 -5.89 -19.64
CA HIS A 7 10.96 -7.09 -19.66
C HIS A 7 10.77 -7.59 -21.10
N PRO A 8 10.91 -8.89 -21.41
CA PRO A 8 10.81 -9.41 -22.77
C PRO A 8 9.49 -9.04 -23.47
N ASP A 9 8.39 -8.97 -22.72
CA ASP A 9 7.09 -8.62 -23.28
C ASP A 9 6.88 -7.12 -23.55
N HIS A 10 7.80 -6.25 -23.14
CA HIS A 10 7.63 -4.79 -23.26
C HIS A 10 7.31 -4.36 -24.70
N ALA A 11 7.99 -4.95 -25.69
CA ALA A 11 7.75 -4.66 -27.10
C ALA A 11 6.33 -5.04 -27.56
N SER A 12 5.81 -6.18 -27.09
CA SER A 12 4.46 -6.65 -27.42
C SER A 12 3.38 -5.74 -26.82
N TYR A 13 3.53 -5.34 -25.55
CA TYR A 13 2.64 -4.37 -24.91
C TYR A 13 2.62 -3.04 -25.68
N ARG A 14 3.80 -2.55 -26.10
CA ARG A 14 3.90 -1.32 -26.91
C ARG A 14 3.21 -1.46 -28.26
N ALA A 15 3.46 -2.56 -28.97
CA ALA A 15 2.91 -2.80 -30.30
C ALA A 15 1.37 -2.89 -30.30
N THR A 16 0.77 -3.31 -29.19
CA THR A 16 -0.69 -3.42 -29.00
C THR A 16 -1.32 -2.18 -28.37
N GLY A 17 -0.56 -1.09 -28.20
CA GLY A 17 -1.06 0.20 -27.74
C GLY A 17 -1.10 0.38 -26.22
N PHE A 18 -0.50 -0.52 -25.43
CA PHE A 18 -0.38 -0.34 -23.97
C PHE A 18 0.79 0.59 -23.58
N GLY A 19 0.68 1.15 -22.38
CA GLY A 19 1.73 1.97 -21.76
C GLY A 19 1.75 3.43 -22.22
N ASN A 20 0.64 3.93 -22.78
CA ASN A 20 0.48 5.37 -23.02
C ASN A 20 0.59 6.16 -21.71
N ARG A 21 0.98 7.43 -21.82
CA ARG A 21 1.07 8.33 -20.67
C ARG A 21 -0.32 8.89 -20.38
N ILE A 22 -0.81 8.68 -19.16
CA ILE A 22 -2.06 9.30 -18.68
C ILE A 22 -1.90 10.80 -18.38
N GLY A 23 -0.67 11.25 -18.05
CA GLY A 23 -0.38 12.63 -17.69
C GLY A 23 -0.59 12.92 -16.19
N TRP A 24 -0.22 14.12 -15.76
CA TRP A 24 -0.44 14.58 -14.39
C TRP A 24 -1.72 15.42 -14.29
N GLY A 25 -2.48 15.23 -13.22
CA GLY A 25 -3.58 16.13 -12.84
C GLY A 25 -3.08 17.39 -12.13
N GLN A 26 -4.02 18.26 -11.72
CA GLN A 26 -3.72 19.52 -11.01
C GLN A 26 -3.98 19.45 -9.49
N ARG A 27 -4.66 18.40 -9.02
CA ARG A 27 -5.01 18.21 -7.61
C ARG A 27 -4.64 16.79 -7.17
N PRO A 28 -3.36 16.51 -6.96
CA PRO A 28 -2.92 15.18 -6.56
C PRO A 28 -3.27 14.89 -5.11
N ALA A 29 -3.31 13.61 -4.76
CA ALA A 29 -3.28 13.12 -3.40
C ALA A 29 -2.22 12.02 -3.30
N LEU A 30 -1.60 11.86 -2.13
CA LEU A 30 -0.72 10.74 -1.83
C LEU A 30 -1.49 9.68 -1.06
N LEU A 31 -1.57 8.47 -1.63
CA LEU A 31 -2.16 7.30 -0.97
C LEU A 31 -1.05 6.32 -0.59
N LEU A 32 -0.87 6.10 0.71
CA LEU A 32 0.08 5.13 1.27
C LEU A 32 -0.66 3.85 1.66
N ILE A 33 -0.34 2.76 0.96
CA ILE A 33 -1.07 1.50 1.05
C ILE A 33 -0.40 0.57 2.06
N ASP A 34 -1.12 0.30 3.15
CA ASP A 34 -0.83 -0.77 4.12
C ASP A 34 0.60 -0.78 4.67
N VAL A 35 1.22 0.38 4.81
CA VAL A 35 2.63 0.49 5.20
C VAL A 35 2.83 0.01 6.64
N CYS A 36 3.36 -1.21 6.79
CA CYS A 36 3.66 -1.85 8.07
C CYS A 36 4.95 -2.67 8.01
N THR A 37 5.46 -3.07 9.17
CA THR A 37 6.73 -3.81 9.31
C THR A 37 6.69 -5.19 8.65
N ALA A 38 5.52 -5.81 8.48
CA ALA A 38 5.34 -7.14 7.89
C ALA A 38 6.10 -7.36 6.58
N TYR A 39 6.23 -6.33 5.74
CA TYR A 39 6.87 -6.44 4.43
C TYR A 39 8.40 -6.45 4.46
N TRP A 40 9.01 -6.12 5.60
CA TRP A 40 10.46 -5.96 5.75
C TRP A 40 11.03 -6.55 7.05
N THR A 41 10.25 -7.35 7.78
CA THR A 41 10.72 -8.06 8.98
C THR A 41 11.04 -9.53 8.66
N PRO A 42 12.29 -9.99 8.85
CA PRO A 42 12.64 -11.39 8.68
C PRO A 42 11.74 -12.32 9.50
N GLY A 43 11.23 -13.37 8.85
CA GLY A 43 10.32 -14.34 9.46
C GLY A 43 8.84 -13.97 9.33
N SER A 44 8.49 -12.75 8.92
CA SER A 44 7.13 -12.43 8.48
C SER A 44 6.80 -13.24 7.22
N PRO A 45 5.57 -13.80 7.11
CA PRO A 45 5.13 -14.49 5.90
C PRO A 45 4.95 -13.55 4.69
N LEU A 46 5.07 -12.23 4.90
CA LEU A 46 4.96 -11.19 3.89
C LEU A 46 6.30 -10.51 3.59
N ASP A 47 7.41 -11.01 4.16
CA ASP A 47 8.71 -10.38 3.98
C ASP A 47 9.12 -10.36 2.50
N THR A 48 9.38 -9.16 2.00
CA THR A 48 9.85 -8.90 0.64
C THR A 48 11.20 -8.20 0.60
N SER A 49 11.88 -8.09 1.74
CA SER A 49 13.17 -7.39 1.89
C SER A 49 14.30 -7.96 1.02
N SER A 50 14.18 -9.22 0.57
CA SER A 50 15.12 -9.82 -0.39
C SER A 50 15.02 -9.21 -1.79
N ASN A 51 13.90 -8.56 -2.14
CA ASN A 51 13.76 -7.83 -3.38
C ASN A 51 14.35 -6.41 -3.21
N PRO A 52 15.40 -6.02 -3.96
CA PRO A 52 16.04 -4.72 -3.81
C PRO A 52 15.10 -3.52 -4.00
N ALA A 53 14.11 -3.64 -4.90
CA ALA A 53 13.13 -2.58 -5.09
C ALA A 53 12.18 -2.45 -3.90
N SER A 54 11.78 -3.58 -3.30
CA SER A 54 10.99 -3.54 -2.06
C SER A 54 11.82 -2.98 -0.90
N ALA A 55 13.05 -3.46 -0.71
CA ALA A 55 13.93 -2.99 0.36
C ALA A 55 14.18 -1.47 0.30
N ALA A 56 14.21 -0.89 -0.89
CA ALA A 56 14.36 0.56 -1.09
C ALA A 56 13.04 1.36 -0.93
N SER A 57 11.88 0.70 -0.84
CA SER A 57 10.57 1.35 -0.85
C SER A 57 10.31 2.22 0.38
N PRO A 58 10.68 1.85 1.63
CA PRO A 58 10.49 2.72 2.80
C PRO A 58 11.10 4.11 2.64
N GLU A 59 12.35 4.19 2.20
CA GLU A 59 13.02 5.48 1.99
C GLU A 59 12.42 6.28 0.82
N ALA A 60 11.92 5.60 -0.21
CA ALA A 60 11.19 6.27 -1.29
C ALA A 60 9.85 6.85 -0.81
N MET A 61 9.10 6.10 -0.01
CA MET A 61 7.85 6.55 0.60
C MET A 61 8.08 7.74 1.52
N LYS A 62 9.14 7.74 2.34
CA LYS A 62 9.49 8.88 3.22
C LYS A 62 9.72 10.16 2.43
N ARG A 63 10.42 10.08 1.30
CA ARG A 63 10.63 11.23 0.40
C ARG A 63 9.32 11.74 -0.20
N LEU A 64 8.45 10.85 -0.67
CA LEU A 64 7.14 11.22 -1.20
C LEU A 64 6.25 11.85 -0.12
N LEU A 65 6.23 11.27 1.08
CA LEU A 65 5.48 11.76 2.22
C LEU A 65 5.94 13.16 2.64
N ALA A 66 7.25 13.40 2.70
CA ALA A 66 7.81 14.71 2.99
C ALA A 66 7.38 15.75 1.94
N ALA A 67 7.46 15.39 0.64
CA ALA A 67 7.05 16.28 -0.44
C ALA A 67 5.54 16.57 -0.43
N ALA A 68 4.70 15.57 -0.15
CA ALA A 68 3.25 15.73 -0.06
C ALA A 68 2.86 16.68 1.08
N ARG A 69 3.43 16.46 2.28
CA ARG A 69 3.22 17.33 3.45
C ARG A 69 3.71 18.76 3.21
N ALA A 70 4.85 18.93 2.54
CA ALA A 70 5.37 20.26 2.21
C ALA A 70 4.53 21.01 1.17
N SER A 71 3.75 20.28 0.37
CA SER A 71 2.90 20.83 -0.69
C SER A 71 1.43 20.96 -0.29
N ASP A 72 1.10 20.64 0.97
CA ASP A 72 -0.26 20.68 1.52
C ASP A 72 -1.30 19.91 0.68
N ILE A 73 -0.87 18.78 0.09
CA ILE A 73 -1.78 17.89 -0.63
C ILE A 73 -2.34 16.82 0.32
N PRO A 74 -3.53 16.26 0.04
CA PRO A 74 -4.08 15.19 0.87
C PRO A 74 -3.13 14.00 0.98
N VAL A 75 -2.87 13.57 2.22
CA VAL A 75 -2.17 12.32 2.54
C VAL A 75 -3.17 11.38 3.18
N ILE A 76 -3.37 10.23 2.54
CA ILE A 76 -4.32 9.21 2.95
C ILE A 76 -3.55 7.92 3.16
N TRP A 77 -3.82 7.27 4.28
CA TRP A 77 -3.23 6.00 4.66
C TRP A 77 -4.29 4.90 4.56
N THR A 78 -3.89 3.70 4.21
CA THR A 78 -4.72 2.51 4.43
C THR A 78 -4.05 1.57 5.39
N GLN A 79 -4.86 0.87 6.17
CA GLN A 79 -4.40 -0.25 6.99
C GLN A 79 -5.38 -1.40 6.85
N VAL A 80 -4.84 -2.61 6.75
CA VAL A 80 -5.64 -3.83 6.85
C VAL A 80 -5.89 -4.13 8.32
N SER A 81 -7.13 -4.48 8.65
CA SER A 81 -7.50 -4.92 9.99
C SER A 81 -8.66 -5.89 9.91
N TYR A 82 -8.49 -7.05 10.57
CA TYR A 82 -9.52 -8.08 10.68
C TYR A 82 -9.88 -8.30 12.14
N ARG A 83 -11.16 -8.51 12.40
CA ARG A 83 -11.65 -8.86 13.74
C ARG A 83 -11.11 -10.20 14.16
N ARG A 84 -10.95 -10.38 15.48
CA ARG A 84 -10.57 -11.65 16.09
C ARG A 84 -11.41 -12.83 15.56
N GLY A 85 -10.73 -13.92 15.22
CA GLY A 85 -11.26 -15.08 14.52
C GLY A 85 -11.40 -14.90 13.02
N MET A 86 -10.83 -13.84 12.44
CA MET A 86 -10.84 -13.53 10.99
C MET A 86 -12.26 -13.48 10.38
N ARG A 87 -13.26 -13.12 11.18
CA ARG A 87 -14.69 -13.27 10.83
C ARG A 87 -15.15 -12.36 9.70
N ASP A 88 -14.47 -11.24 9.51
CA ASP A 88 -14.74 -10.25 8.46
C ASP A 88 -13.73 -10.32 7.30
N ALA A 89 -12.87 -11.34 7.27
CA ALA A 89 -11.85 -11.51 6.22
C ALA A 89 -12.38 -12.23 4.96
N GLY A 90 -13.55 -12.87 5.06
CA GLY A 90 -14.26 -13.50 3.95
C GLY A 90 -13.43 -14.54 3.17
N LEU A 91 -13.76 -14.72 1.89
CA LEU A 91 -13.08 -15.68 1.01
C LEU A 91 -11.62 -15.33 0.74
N PHE A 92 -11.22 -14.07 0.91
CA PHE A 92 -9.84 -13.67 0.68
C PHE A 92 -8.89 -14.41 1.65
N TYR A 93 -9.30 -14.55 2.92
CA TYR A 93 -8.56 -15.34 3.89
C TYR A 93 -8.56 -16.84 3.59
N SER A 94 -9.55 -17.37 2.88
CA SER A 94 -9.51 -18.78 2.42
C SER A 94 -8.36 -19.02 1.44
N LYS A 95 -8.01 -18.01 0.62
CA LYS A 95 -6.90 -18.07 -0.34
C LYS A 95 -5.55 -17.66 0.27
N SER A 96 -5.55 -16.70 1.18
CA SER A 96 -4.34 -16.08 1.71
C SER A 96 -4.36 -16.13 3.23
N LYS A 97 -3.76 -17.17 3.81
CA LYS A 97 -3.74 -17.38 5.28
C LYS A 97 -2.77 -16.47 6.01
N GLN A 98 -1.78 -15.93 5.31
CA GLN A 98 -0.87 -14.93 5.84
C GLN A 98 -1.54 -13.60 6.24
N LEU A 99 -2.82 -13.39 5.93
CA LEU A 99 -3.56 -12.20 6.34
C LEU A 99 -3.81 -12.13 7.85
N ASP A 100 -3.62 -13.24 8.57
CA ASP A 100 -3.76 -13.32 10.03
C ASP A 100 -2.78 -12.39 10.79
N VAL A 101 -1.76 -11.85 10.11
CA VAL A 101 -0.85 -10.84 10.68
C VAL A 101 -1.56 -9.54 11.04
N TRP A 102 -2.72 -9.28 10.44
CA TRP A 102 -3.57 -8.11 10.71
C TRP A 102 -4.81 -8.44 11.55
N GLU A 103 -4.81 -9.60 12.23
CA GLU A 103 -5.87 -9.92 13.19
C GLU A 103 -5.78 -9.01 14.42
N GLU A 104 -6.91 -8.43 14.84
CA GLU A 104 -7.00 -7.65 16.07
C GLU A 104 -6.54 -8.48 17.28
N GLY A 105 -5.53 -7.96 17.99
CA GLY A 105 -4.93 -8.63 19.16
C GLY A 105 -3.84 -9.64 18.80
N ASN A 106 -3.37 -9.68 17.55
CA ASN A 106 -2.16 -10.41 17.19
C ASN A 106 -0.94 -9.83 17.95
N ASP A 107 -0.07 -10.69 18.48
CA ASP A 107 1.08 -10.31 19.28
C ASP A 107 2.43 -10.40 18.53
N ARG A 108 2.41 -10.80 17.25
CA ARG A 108 3.61 -10.91 16.42
C ARG A 108 4.20 -9.56 16.03
N GLY A 109 3.41 -8.48 16.09
CA GLY A 109 3.85 -7.10 15.84
C GLY A 109 4.19 -6.77 14.38
N TYR A 110 3.78 -7.61 13.43
CA TYR A 110 4.01 -7.38 12.00
C TYR A 110 3.11 -6.30 11.39
N ASP A 111 1.99 -5.97 12.03
CA ASP A 111 1.10 -4.88 11.65
C ASP A 111 1.58 -3.50 12.13
N ALA A 112 2.68 -3.43 12.88
CA ALA A 112 3.24 -2.18 13.38
C ALA A 112 3.62 -1.22 12.24
N LEU A 113 3.48 0.08 12.49
CA LEU A 113 3.90 1.12 11.55
C LEU A 113 5.42 1.09 11.34
N VAL A 114 5.85 1.43 10.12
CA VAL A 114 7.28 1.55 9.80
C VAL A 114 7.81 2.87 10.36
N PRO A 115 8.95 2.88 11.07
CA PRO A 115 9.54 4.11 11.60
C PRO A 115 9.76 5.21 10.55
N GLY A 116 9.21 6.40 10.80
CA GLY A 116 9.22 7.55 9.90
C GLY A 116 8.12 7.53 8.83
N LEU A 117 7.25 6.52 8.84
CA LEU A 117 6.08 6.38 7.99
C LEU A 117 4.82 6.19 8.84
N GLU A 118 4.59 7.14 9.73
CA GLU A 118 3.41 7.20 10.57
C GLU A 118 2.44 8.30 10.08
N PRO A 119 1.13 8.06 10.14
CA PRO A 119 0.14 9.11 9.99
C PRO A 119 0.34 10.21 11.03
N LYS A 120 0.14 11.47 10.63
CA LYS A 120 0.06 12.61 11.55
C LYS A 120 -1.39 12.94 11.91
N ASP A 121 -1.58 13.68 12.99
CA ASP A 121 -2.88 14.27 13.33
C ASP A 121 -3.46 15.03 12.12
N GLY A 122 -4.72 14.74 11.80
CA GLY A 122 -5.42 15.30 10.65
C GLY A 122 -5.22 14.54 9.33
N GLU A 123 -4.26 13.60 9.24
CA GLU A 123 -4.15 12.69 8.10
C GLU A 123 -5.13 11.52 8.25
N GLU A 124 -5.75 11.13 7.14
CA GLU A 124 -6.79 10.11 7.15
C GLU A 124 -6.20 8.69 7.17
N VAL A 125 -6.77 7.81 8.00
CA VAL A 125 -6.46 6.37 7.99
C VAL A 125 -7.72 5.58 7.65
N VAL A 126 -7.71 4.94 6.49
CA VAL A 126 -8.81 4.10 6.00
C VAL A 126 -8.54 2.64 6.37
N LEU A 127 -9.37 2.10 7.27
CA LEU A 127 -9.35 0.67 7.59
C LEU A 127 -10.05 -0.15 6.51
N LYS A 128 -9.40 -1.21 6.03
CA LYS A 128 -9.93 -2.06 4.95
C LYS A 128 -9.72 -3.55 5.21
N ARG A 129 -10.49 -4.37 4.48
CA ARG A 129 -10.47 -5.86 4.55
C ARG A 129 -10.04 -6.50 3.23
N HIS A 130 -9.68 -5.70 2.23
CA HIS A 130 -9.44 -6.17 0.87
C HIS A 130 -8.14 -5.57 0.33
N PRO A 131 -7.56 -6.16 -0.74
CA PRO A 131 -6.35 -5.62 -1.36
C PRO A 131 -6.51 -4.17 -1.83
N SER A 132 -7.65 -3.86 -2.46
CA SER A 132 -7.95 -2.51 -2.93
C SER A 132 -8.29 -1.57 -1.77
N ALA A 133 -7.72 -0.37 -1.79
CA ALA A 133 -8.04 0.72 -0.89
C ALA A 133 -9.50 1.22 -1.01
N PHE A 134 -10.14 0.97 -2.14
CA PHE A 134 -11.48 1.47 -2.47
C PHE A 134 -12.58 0.47 -2.19
N PHE A 135 -12.29 -0.83 -2.29
CA PHE A 135 -13.34 -1.84 -2.25
C PHE A 135 -13.83 -2.07 -0.81
N GLY A 136 -15.10 -1.75 -0.57
CA GLY A 136 -15.71 -1.81 0.76
C GLY A 136 -15.24 -0.69 1.70
N THR A 137 -14.81 0.44 1.14
CA THR A 137 -14.44 1.66 1.88
C THR A 137 -15.14 2.88 1.27
N GLU A 138 -15.10 4.01 1.98
CA GLU A 138 -15.61 5.30 1.50
C GLU A 138 -14.57 6.11 0.71
N LEU A 139 -13.45 5.50 0.30
CA LEU A 139 -12.35 6.26 -0.30
C LEU A 139 -12.76 6.91 -1.63
N ALA A 140 -13.50 6.19 -2.48
CA ALA A 140 -13.91 6.69 -3.80
C ALA A 140 -14.76 7.97 -3.72
N THR A 141 -15.65 8.05 -2.73
CA THR A 141 -16.53 9.20 -2.53
C THR A 141 -15.78 10.40 -1.96
N ARG A 142 -14.66 10.17 -1.26
CA ARG A 142 -13.81 11.21 -0.66
C ARG A 142 -12.80 11.80 -1.65
N VAL A 143 -12.15 10.96 -2.45
CA VAL A 143 -11.15 11.39 -3.44
C VAL A 143 -11.77 11.66 -4.82
N GLY A 144 -12.93 12.32 -4.86
CA GLY A 144 -13.59 12.86 -6.06
C GLY A 144 -13.25 12.19 -7.40
N VAL A 145 -13.48 10.88 -7.49
CA VAL A 145 -13.34 10.07 -8.72
C VAL A 145 -14.61 10.18 -9.55
#